data_AF-A0A552E4M0-F1
#
_entry.id   AF-A0A552E4M0-F1
#
_cell.length_a   1.000
_cell.length_b   1.000
_cell.length_c   1.000
_cell.angle_alpha   90.00
_cell.angle_beta   90.00
_cell.angle_gamma   90.00
#
_symmetry.space_group_name_H-M   'P 1'
#
loop_
_entity.id
_entity.type
_entity.pdbx_description
1 polymer ?
#
loop_
_entity_poly.entity_id
_entity_poly.type
_entity_poly.pdbx_seq_one_letter_code
_entity_poly.pdbx_strand_id
1 'polypeptide(L)'
;MYPVEACDSVTNHYPETCNCCGEPLQGVDSNPYRHQVVEIPPIKLQIAEHRLHQLTCTRCGQTSRATLPLQVEWLGYGETVVAIVSVLSGMYRHSHRMVVSAMSDLFGVKISLGTVNRLRKEASEAVSASVEEVKAYIQAAPIVGADETGFGQGNADGENPQSKRAWLWVAVTPLVSFFCVELSRSTAAAQGLLGENFEGILNSDRYNRPPAKVLFSHLMIA
;
A
#
# COMPACT_ATOMS: atom_id res chain seq x y z
N MET A 1 26.05 1.63 1.53
CA MET A 1 26.36 1.97 0.13
C MET A 1 25.67 0.99 -0.78
N TYR A 2 25.18 1.45 -1.93
CA TYR A 2 24.64 0.60 -2.97
C TYR A 2 25.75 -0.29 -3.56
N PRO A 3 25.42 -1.50 -4.03
CA PRO A 3 26.37 -2.35 -4.74
C PRO A 3 26.83 -1.67 -6.04
N VAL A 4 28.02 -2.05 -6.55
CA VAL A 4 28.67 -1.37 -7.69
C VAL A 4 27.85 -1.56 -8.98
N GLU A 5 27.29 -2.74 -9.16
CA GLU A 5 26.40 -3.12 -10.27
C GLU A 5 25.08 -2.33 -10.30
N ALA A 6 24.72 -1.66 -9.22
CA ALA A 6 23.55 -0.77 -9.16
C ALA A 6 23.91 0.71 -9.40
N CYS A 7 25.18 1.04 -9.57
CA CYS A 7 25.58 2.41 -9.89
C CYS A 7 25.47 2.65 -11.40
N ASP A 8 24.81 3.74 -11.79
CA ASP A 8 24.72 4.14 -13.20
C ASP A 8 26.11 4.39 -13.84
N SER A 9 27.07 4.81 -13.02
CA SER A 9 28.46 4.97 -13.42
C SER A 9 29.40 4.82 -12.22
N VAL A 10 30.64 4.42 -12.51
CA VAL A 10 31.73 4.38 -11.53
C VAL A 10 32.94 5.07 -12.13
N THR A 11 33.37 6.15 -11.49
CA THR A 11 34.58 6.87 -11.86
C THR A 11 35.64 6.64 -10.80
N ASN A 12 36.78 6.07 -11.20
CA ASN A 12 37.92 5.90 -10.30
C ASN A 12 38.73 7.18 -10.27
N HIS A 13 39.01 7.68 -9.07
CA HIS A 13 39.88 8.83 -8.84
C HIS A 13 41.16 8.34 -8.16
N TYR A 14 42.28 8.51 -8.84
CA TYR A 14 43.61 8.16 -8.32
C TYR A 14 44.35 9.44 -7.94
N PRO A 15 45.10 9.46 -6.83
CA PRO A 15 45.97 10.59 -6.52
C PRO A 15 47.11 10.64 -7.54
N GLU A 16 47.30 11.79 -8.20
CA GLU A 16 48.37 11.97 -9.18
C GLU A 16 49.74 12.19 -8.51
N THR A 17 49.74 12.84 -7.34
CA THR A 17 50.96 13.22 -6.60
C THR A 17 50.85 12.93 -5.11
N CYS A 18 52.00 12.76 -4.46
CA CYS A 18 52.08 12.58 -3.02
C CYS A 18 51.76 13.89 -2.28
N ASN A 19 50.78 13.86 -1.38
CA ASN A 19 50.39 15.02 -0.58
C ASN A 19 51.51 15.56 0.35
N CYS A 20 52.59 14.80 0.58
CA CYS A 20 53.71 15.22 1.43
C CYS A 20 54.86 15.87 0.64
N CYS A 21 55.28 15.26 -0.47
CA CYS A 21 56.47 15.69 -1.22
C CYS A 21 56.22 16.10 -2.68
N GLY A 22 55.01 15.89 -3.21
CA GLY A 22 54.64 16.25 -4.58
C GLY A 22 55.14 15.31 -5.67
N GLU A 23 55.90 14.27 -5.34
CA GLU A 23 56.34 13.24 -6.30
C GLU A 23 55.14 12.52 -6.95
N PRO A 24 55.21 12.14 -8.25
CA PRO A 24 54.14 11.45 -8.94
C PRO A 24 53.93 10.04 -8.37
N LEU A 25 52.67 9.64 -8.22
CA LEU A 25 52.29 8.33 -7.70
C LEU A 25 51.92 7.36 -8.83
N GLN A 26 52.34 6.11 -8.69
CA GLN A 26 51.94 5.00 -9.57
C GLN A 26 51.59 3.79 -8.72
N GLY A 27 50.53 3.06 -9.08
CA GLY A 27 50.11 1.87 -8.37
C GLY A 27 48.66 1.51 -8.64
N VAL A 28 48.23 0.38 -8.08
CA VAL A 28 46.85 -0.09 -8.12
C VAL A 28 46.40 -0.32 -6.68
N ASP A 29 45.28 0.28 -6.31
CA ASP A 29 44.59 -0.01 -5.06
C ASP A 29 43.43 -0.98 -5.34
N SER A 30 43.48 -2.16 -4.74
CA SER A 30 42.43 -3.18 -4.86
C SER A 30 41.25 -2.96 -3.92
N ASN A 31 41.35 -2.03 -2.97
CA ASN A 31 40.30 -1.75 -1.98
C ASN A 31 40.10 -0.23 -1.80
N PRO A 32 39.64 0.48 -2.85
CA PRO A 32 39.46 1.92 -2.79
C PRO A 32 38.39 2.31 -1.78
N TYR A 33 38.60 3.44 -1.10
CA TYR A 33 37.54 4.08 -0.34
C TYR A 33 36.42 4.53 -1.29
N ARG A 34 35.20 4.11 -1.00
CA ARG A 34 34.04 4.40 -1.86
C ARG A 34 33.32 5.65 -1.35
N HIS A 35 32.92 6.53 -2.27
CA HIS A 35 31.97 7.61 -2.03
C HIS A 35 30.85 7.52 -3.08
N GLN A 36 29.59 7.67 -2.66
CA GLN A 36 28.43 7.57 -3.56
C GLN A 36 27.55 8.80 -3.39
N VAL A 37 27.16 9.38 -4.52
CA VAL A 37 26.13 10.42 -4.60
C VAL A 37 24.89 9.77 -5.19
N VAL A 38 23.74 9.95 -4.53
CA VAL A 38 22.45 9.40 -4.95
C VAL A 38 21.54 10.57 -5.29
N GLU A 39 20.99 10.55 -6.50
CA GLU A 39 20.13 11.61 -7.01
C GLU A 39 18.80 11.01 -7.51
N ILE A 40 17.71 11.76 -7.36
CA ILE A 40 16.41 11.39 -7.90
C ILE A 40 16.19 12.21 -9.18
N PRO A 41 16.17 11.59 -10.37
CA PRO A 41 16.00 12.34 -11.61
C PRO A 41 14.61 13.02 -11.66
N PRO A 42 14.43 14.09 -12.46
CA PRO A 42 13.15 14.77 -12.59
C PRO A 42 12.03 13.81 -13.03
N ILE A 43 10.96 13.73 -12.25
CA ILE A 43 9.82 12.87 -12.53
C ILE A 43 8.87 13.58 -13.52
N LYS A 44 8.53 12.93 -14.64
CA LYS A 44 7.71 13.50 -15.71
C LYS A 44 6.40 12.75 -15.87
N LEU A 45 5.29 13.49 -15.90
CA LEU A 45 3.97 12.93 -16.19
C LEU A 45 3.82 12.57 -17.66
N GLN A 46 3.23 11.40 -17.91
CA GLN A 46 2.77 10.97 -19.22
C GLN A 46 1.26 11.23 -19.30
N ILE A 47 0.85 12.23 -20.06
CA ILE A 47 -0.56 12.65 -20.18
C ILE A 47 -1.02 12.35 -21.60
N ALA A 48 -2.05 11.50 -21.73
CA ALA A 48 -2.72 11.20 -22.99
C ALA A 48 -4.13 11.83 -22.98
N GLU A 49 -4.43 12.66 -23.98
CA GLU A 49 -5.74 13.30 -24.12
C GLU A 49 -6.57 12.56 -25.19
N HIS A 50 -7.73 12.04 -24.80
CA HIS A 50 -8.69 11.40 -25.72
C HIS A 50 -9.84 12.35 -26.05
N ARG A 51 -9.90 12.83 -27.30
CA ARG A 51 -10.93 13.78 -27.76
C ARG A 51 -12.09 13.05 -28.41
N LEU A 52 -13.24 13.04 -27.73
CA LEU A 52 -14.47 12.42 -28.22
C LEU A 52 -15.33 13.45 -28.96
N HIS A 53 -15.09 13.60 -30.25
CA HIS A 53 -15.83 14.53 -31.10
C HIS A 53 -17.30 14.13 -31.26
N GLN A 54 -18.16 15.13 -31.43
CA GLN A 54 -19.58 14.96 -31.65
C GLN A 54 -19.95 15.61 -32.99
N LEU A 55 -20.64 14.86 -33.85
CA LEU A 55 -21.04 15.30 -35.18
C LEU A 55 -22.54 15.09 -35.38
N THR A 56 -23.15 15.95 -36.19
CA THR A 56 -24.58 15.90 -36.51
C THR A 56 -24.79 15.39 -37.93
N CYS A 57 -25.65 14.39 -38.08
CA CYS A 57 -26.01 13.82 -39.37
C CYS A 57 -26.81 14.84 -40.20
N THR A 58 -26.33 15.16 -41.40
CA THR A 58 -27.00 16.11 -42.31
C THR A 58 -28.32 15.59 -42.88
N ARG A 59 -28.58 14.27 -42.80
CA ARG A 59 -29.80 13.66 -43.37
C ARG A 59 -30.95 13.52 -42.37
N CYS A 60 -30.66 13.13 -41.13
CA CYS A 60 -31.69 12.89 -40.11
C CYS A 60 -31.60 13.84 -38.91
N GLY A 61 -30.59 14.72 -38.85
CA GLY A 61 -30.37 15.63 -37.72
C GLY A 61 -29.87 14.97 -36.44
N GLN A 62 -29.73 13.64 -36.39
CA GLN A 62 -29.23 12.93 -35.22
C GLN A 62 -27.79 13.35 -34.92
N THR A 63 -27.50 13.59 -33.65
CA THR A 63 -26.16 13.91 -33.18
C THR A 63 -25.54 12.70 -32.48
N SER A 64 -24.30 12.37 -32.84
CA SER A 64 -23.58 11.20 -32.34
C SER A 64 -22.18 11.60 -31.88
N ARG A 65 -21.76 11.10 -30.71
CA ARG A 65 -20.42 11.32 -30.15
C ARG A 65 -19.58 10.05 -30.32
N ALA A 66 -18.30 10.23 -30.64
CA ALA A 66 -17.33 9.14 -30.60
C ALA A 66 -17.31 8.49 -29.21
N THR A 67 -17.18 7.16 -29.18
CA THR A 67 -17.04 6.40 -27.93
C THR A 67 -15.56 6.27 -27.58
N LEU A 68 -15.27 6.24 -26.28
CA LEU A 68 -13.92 5.94 -25.83
C LEU A 68 -13.62 4.46 -26.11
N PRO A 69 -12.45 4.10 -26.68
CA PRO A 69 -12.07 2.71 -26.86
C PRO A 69 -12.01 1.97 -25.51
N LEU A 70 -12.40 0.69 -25.50
CA LEU A 70 -12.44 -0.14 -24.28
C LEU A 70 -11.07 -0.30 -23.60
N GLN A 71 -9.99 -0.15 -24.36
CA GLN A 71 -8.62 -0.26 -23.87
C GLN A 71 -8.16 0.98 -23.08
N VAL A 72 -8.92 2.08 -23.14
CA VAL A 72 -8.57 3.32 -22.44
C VAL A 72 -9.28 3.32 -21.09
N GLU A 73 -8.48 3.41 -20.03
CA GLU A 73 -8.96 3.57 -18.67
C GLU A 73 -9.92 4.75 -18.56
N TRP A 74 -11.20 4.46 -18.32
CA TRP A 74 -12.23 5.48 -18.22
C TRP A 74 -12.04 6.36 -16.97
N LEU A 75 -11.34 5.84 -15.96
CA LEU A 75 -11.12 6.48 -14.67
C LEU A 75 -10.03 7.57 -14.69
N GLY A 76 -9.29 7.68 -15.79
CA GLY A 76 -8.41 8.82 -16.11
C GLY A 76 -7.05 8.86 -15.40
N TYR A 77 -6.72 7.87 -14.58
CA TYR A 77 -5.40 7.74 -13.93
C TYR A 77 -4.89 6.32 -14.11
N GLY A 78 -3.60 6.17 -14.42
CA GLY A 78 -2.97 4.87 -14.59
C GLY A 78 -2.63 4.18 -13.27
N GLU A 79 -2.33 2.88 -13.36
CA GLU A 79 -1.99 1.99 -12.26
C GLU A 79 -0.86 2.50 -11.34
N THR A 80 0.15 3.18 -11.88
CA THR A 80 1.24 3.75 -11.06
C THR A 80 0.74 4.84 -10.13
N VAL A 81 -0.23 5.66 -10.57
CA VAL A 81 -0.84 6.70 -9.73
C VAL A 81 -1.66 6.06 -8.61
N VAL A 82 -2.43 5.02 -8.94
CA VAL A 82 -3.21 4.21 -7.99
C VAL A 82 -2.29 3.63 -6.91
N ALA A 83 -1.17 3.02 -7.33
CA ALA A 83 -0.20 2.41 -6.42
C ALA A 83 0.43 3.44 -5.47
N ILE A 84 0.91 4.59 -5.99
CA ILE A 84 1.53 5.63 -5.15
C ILE A 84 0.53 6.20 -4.14
N VAL A 85 -0.70 6.51 -4.56
CA VAL A 85 -1.76 7.00 -3.65
C VAL A 85 -2.06 5.98 -2.55
N SER A 86 -2.04 4.70 -2.89
CA SER A 86 -2.32 3.61 -1.94
C SER A 86 -1.20 3.40 -0.95
N VAL A 87 0.05 3.48 -1.40
CA VAL A 87 1.23 3.41 -0.51
C VAL A 87 1.27 4.62 0.43
N LEU A 88 1.06 5.84 -0.08
CA LEU A 88 1.05 7.05 0.75
C LEU A 88 -0.07 7.01 1.80
N SER A 89 -1.28 6.63 1.41
CA SER A 89 -2.43 6.63 2.32
C SER A 89 -2.47 5.43 3.27
N GLY A 90 -2.10 4.25 2.79
CA GLY A 90 -2.12 3.00 3.55
C GLY A 90 -0.88 2.83 4.41
N MET A 91 0.26 2.59 3.77
CA MET A 91 1.53 2.29 4.44
C MET A 91 2.09 3.49 5.20
N TYR A 92 2.14 4.66 4.57
CA TYR A 92 2.65 5.89 5.20
C TYR A 92 1.58 6.69 5.95
N ARG A 93 0.34 6.18 6.01
CA ARG A 93 -0.78 6.73 6.79
C ARG A 93 -1.06 8.22 6.56
N HIS A 94 -0.75 8.73 5.38
CA HIS A 94 -1.01 10.13 5.03
C HIS A 94 -2.52 10.38 4.97
N SER A 95 -2.96 11.50 5.54
CA SER A 95 -4.33 11.97 5.34
C SER A 95 -4.58 12.24 3.85
N HIS A 96 -5.84 12.21 3.40
CA HIS A 96 -6.15 12.48 1.99
C HIS A 96 -5.62 13.85 1.52
N ARG A 97 -5.59 14.86 2.40
CA ARG A 97 -5.02 16.18 2.09
C ARG A 97 -3.51 16.10 1.89
N MET A 98 -2.80 15.36 2.75
CA MET A 98 -1.37 15.14 2.59
C MET A 98 -1.05 14.38 1.30
N VAL A 99 -1.89 13.41 0.92
CA VAL A 99 -1.73 12.71 -0.36
C VAL A 99 -1.91 13.67 -1.53
N VAL A 100 -2.95 14.51 -1.52
CA VAL A 100 -3.14 15.54 -2.57
C VAL A 100 -1.91 16.45 -2.69
N SER A 101 -1.40 16.95 -1.56
CA SER A 101 -0.19 17.78 -1.54
C SER A 101 1.03 17.03 -2.07
N ALA A 102 1.32 15.84 -1.54
CA ALA A 102 2.47 15.05 -1.97
C ALA A 102 2.43 14.70 -3.47
N MET A 103 1.25 14.36 -4.00
CA MET A 103 1.08 14.07 -5.43
C MET A 103 1.33 15.30 -6.30
N SER A 104 0.91 16.49 -5.85
CA SER A 104 1.21 17.75 -6.53
C SER A 104 2.68 18.14 -6.42
N ASP A 105 3.25 18.09 -5.22
CA ASP A 105 4.58 18.64 -4.92
C ASP A 105 5.70 17.75 -5.49
N LEU A 106 5.54 16.43 -5.45
CA LEU A 106 6.57 15.48 -5.91
C LEU A 106 6.42 15.12 -7.39
N PHE A 107 5.18 15.07 -7.91
CA PHE A 107 4.90 14.54 -9.24
C PHE A 107 4.16 15.51 -10.16
N GLY A 108 3.68 16.66 -9.66
CA GLY A 108 2.85 17.59 -10.42
C GLY A 108 1.43 17.07 -10.69
N VAL A 109 1.00 15.98 -10.04
CA VAL A 109 -0.31 15.35 -10.26
C VAL A 109 -1.39 16.13 -9.51
N LYS A 110 -2.36 16.66 -10.26
CA LYS A 110 -3.48 17.43 -9.71
C LYS A 110 -4.69 16.52 -9.47
N ILE A 111 -4.95 16.18 -8.22
CA ILE A 111 -6.07 15.33 -7.81
C ILE A 111 -6.90 15.96 -6.70
N SER A 112 -8.18 15.61 -6.64
CA SER A 112 -9.08 16.02 -5.55
C SER A 112 -9.09 15.00 -4.41
N LEU A 113 -9.65 15.37 -3.25
CA LEU A 113 -9.86 14.42 -2.15
C LEU A 113 -10.78 13.25 -2.54
N GLY A 114 -11.82 13.52 -3.34
CA GLY A 114 -12.71 12.49 -3.87
C GLY A 114 -11.96 11.52 -4.79
N THR A 115 -11.04 12.04 -5.61
CA THR A 115 -10.16 11.23 -6.46
C THR A 115 -9.25 10.34 -5.63
N VAL A 116 -8.63 10.86 -4.56
CA VAL A 116 -7.80 10.03 -3.64
C VAL A 116 -8.62 8.87 -3.08
N ASN A 117 -9.84 9.13 -2.61
CA ASN A 117 -10.68 8.07 -2.06
C ASN A 117 -11.04 7.01 -3.12
N ARG A 118 -11.37 7.45 -4.34
CA ARG A 118 -11.67 6.55 -5.48
C ARG A 118 -10.47 5.66 -5.82
N LEU A 119 -9.28 6.24 -5.96
CA LEU A 119 -8.05 5.49 -6.28
C LEU A 119 -7.68 4.49 -5.19
N ARG A 120 -7.92 4.82 -3.92
CA ARG A 120 -7.75 3.86 -2.81
C ARG A 120 -8.72 2.68 -2.91
N LYS A 121 -9.96 2.93 -3.32
CA LYS A 121 -10.95 1.87 -3.54
C LYS A 121 -10.52 0.96 -4.69
N GLU A 122 -10.09 1.55 -5.79
CA GLU A 122 -9.56 0.84 -6.96
C GLU A 122 -8.37 -0.06 -6.59
N ALA A 123 -7.43 0.43 -5.80
CA ALA A 123 -6.34 -0.39 -5.29
C ALA A 123 -6.80 -1.51 -4.34
N SER A 124 -7.79 -1.21 -3.47
CA SER A 124 -8.38 -2.21 -2.58
C SER A 124 -9.07 -3.33 -3.36
N GLU A 125 -9.75 -3.00 -4.45
CA GLU A 125 -10.36 -3.97 -5.37
C GLU A 125 -9.28 -4.80 -6.07
N ALA A 126 -8.20 -4.16 -6.53
CA ALA A 126 -7.08 -4.83 -7.21
C ALA A 126 -6.36 -5.87 -6.34
N VAL A 127 -6.24 -5.63 -5.03
CA VAL A 127 -5.56 -6.58 -4.09
C VAL A 127 -6.53 -7.52 -3.37
N SER A 128 -7.83 -7.45 -3.65
CA SER A 128 -8.87 -8.20 -2.91
C SER A 128 -8.64 -9.71 -2.91
N ALA A 129 -8.30 -10.30 -4.06
CA ALA A 129 -7.98 -11.73 -4.16
C ALA A 129 -6.82 -12.13 -3.24
N SER A 130 -5.74 -11.35 -3.21
CA SER A 130 -4.59 -11.61 -2.32
C SER A 130 -4.97 -11.47 -0.84
N VAL A 131 -5.86 -10.54 -0.50
CA VAL A 131 -6.38 -10.39 0.87
C VAL A 131 -7.20 -11.62 1.28
N GLU A 132 -8.02 -12.16 0.38
CA GLU A 132 -8.79 -13.40 0.63
C GLU A 132 -7.86 -14.63 0.76
N GLU A 133 -6.79 -14.72 -0.03
CA GLU A 133 -5.79 -15.78 0.12
C GLU A 133 -5.08 -15.71 1.49
N VAL A 134 -4.71 -14.51 1.93
CA VAL A 134 -4.13 -14.29 3.27
C VAL A 134 -5.11 -14.68 4.36
N LYS A 135 -6.40 -14.34 4.20
CA LYS A 135 -7.44 -14.73 5.14
C LYS A 135 -7.57 -16.25 5.22
N ALA A 136 -7.65 -16.94 4.08
CA ALA A 136 -7.73 -18.40 4.02
C ALA A 136 -6.49 -19.06 4.66
N TYR A 137 -5.30 -18.51 4.43
CA TYR A 137 -4.06 -18.99 5.06
C TYR A 137 -4.14 -18.90 6.58
N ILE A 138 -4.60 -17.77 7.14
CA ILE A 138 -4.73 -17.60 8.59
C ILE A 138 -5.73 -18.59 9.19
N GLN A 139 -6.86 -18.83 8.51
CA GLN A 139 -7.88 -19.77 8.97
C GLN A 139 -7.37 -21.23 8.99
N ALA A 140 -6.41 -21.56 8.12
CA ALA A 140 -5.77 -22.87 8.07
C ALA A 140 -4.50 -22.98 8.94
N ALA A 141 -4.03 -21.87 9.53
CA ALA A 141 -2.77 -21.86 10.27
C ALA A 141 -2.90 -22.60 11.61
N PRO A 142 -1.90 -23.40 12.02
CA PRO A 142 -1.97 -24.17 13.26
C PRO A 142 -1.87 -23.30 14.51
N ILE A 143 -1.27 -22.10 14.40
CA ILE A 143 -1.10 -21.15 15.50
C ILE A 143 -1.35 -19.75 14.94
N VAL A 144 -2.24 -19.01 15.60
CA VAL A 144 -2.60 -17.63 15.24
C VAL A 144 -2.59 -16.76 16.49
N GLY A 145 -1.95 -15.60 16.40
CA GLY A 145 -2.12 -14.52 17.37
C GLY A 145 -3.30 -13.64 16.98
N ALA A 146 -4.16 -13.24 17.92
CA ALA A 146 -5.24 -12.29 17.66
C ALA A 146 -5.33 -11.23 18.75
N ASP A 147 -5.60 -10.01 18.33
CA ASP A 147 -5.79 -8.84 19.19
C ASP A 147 -6.84 -7.91 18.57
N GLU A 148 -7.44 -7.06 19.40
CA GLU A 148 -8.35 -6.02 18.94
C GLU A 148 -8.15 -4.69 19.66
N THR A 149 -8.28 -3.60 18.91
CA THR A 149 -8.21 -2.25 19.46
C THR A 149 -9.41 -1.41 19.04
N GLY A 150 -9.80 -0.47 19.89
CA GLY A 150 -10.91 0.42 19.60
C GLY A 150 -10.64 1.27 18.35
N PHE A 151 -11.59 1.30 17.43
CA PHE A 151 -11.47 2.03 16.17
C PHE A 151 -12.62 3.03 15.99
N GLY A 152 -12.27 4.28 15.69
CA GLY A 152 -13.24 5.32 15.40
C GLY A 152 -13.77 5.17 13.98
N GLN A 153 -14.96 4.60 13.83
CA GLN A 153 -15.65 4.47 12.54
C GLN A 153 -16.86 5.40 12.51
N GLY A 154 -16.86 6.35 11.57
CA GLY A 154 -18.03 7.17 11.28
C GLY A 154 -19.08 6.41 10.46
N ASN A 155 -20.04 7.12 9.87
CA ASN A 155 -21.07 6.57 8.99
C ASN A 155 -21.05 7.20 7.59
N ALA A 156 -19.87 7.59 7.12
CA ALA A 156 -19.75 8.31 5.84
C ALA A 156 -20.06 7.41 4.62
N ASP A 157 -19.88 6.10 4.77
CA ASP A 157 -20.21 5.06 3.79
C ASP A 157 -21.63 4.51 3.93
N GLY A 158 -22.34 4.83 5.02
CA GLY A 158 -23.68 4.32 5.32
C GLY A 158 -23.70 2.98 6.06
N GLU A 159 -22.54 2.38 6.31
CA GLU A 159 -22.42 1.02 6.88
C GLU A 159 -22.42 1.01 8.42
N ASN A 160 -22.46 2.19 9.07
CA ASN A 160 -22.57 2.33 10.52
C ASN A 160 -23.70 3.29 10.93
N PRO A 161 -24.96 3.02 10.55
CA PRO A 161 -26.08 3.96 10.71
C PRO A 161 -26.39 4.31 12.17
N GLN A 162 -25.99 3.43 13.09
CA GLN A 162 -26.22 3.58 14.53
C GLN A 162 -25.00 4.19 15.26
N SER A 163 -23.96 4.62 14.53
CA SER A 163 -22.72 5.18 15.09
C SER A 163 -22.10 4.30 16.17
N LYS A 164 -22.08 2.99 15.94
CA LYS A 164 -21.47 2.02 16.86
C LYS A 164 -19.96 2.23 16.91
N ARG A 165 -19.37 1.96 18.07
CA ARG A 165 -17.92 1.86 18.22
C ARG A 165 -17.44 0.64 17.42
N ALA A 166 -16.47 0.86 16.54
CA ALA A 166 -15.83 -0.21 15.79
C ALA A 166 -14.60 -0.74 16.53
N TRP A 167 -14.14 -1.89 16.07
CA TRP A 167 -12.96 -2.59 16.56
C TRP A 167 -12.10 -2.98 15.36
N LEU A 168 -10.83 -2.59 15.40
CA LEU A 168 -9.83 -3.07 14.46
C LEU A 168 -9.27 -4.37 15.04
N TRP A 169 -9.59 -5.47 14.38
CA TRP A 169 -9.05 -6.78 14.67
C TRP A 169 -7.79 -7.02 13.88
N VAL A 170 -6.84 -7.73 14.48
CA VAL A 170 -5.68 -8.26 13.80
C VAL A 170 -5.54 -9.75 14.07
N ALA A 171 -5.23 -10.52 13.04
CA ALA A 171 -4.76 -11.90 13.14
C ALA A 171 -3.35 -11.99 12.57
N VAL A 172 -2.43 -12.61 13.32
CA VAL A 172 -1.00 -12.63 13.01
C VAL A 172 -0.47 -14.06 13.03
N THR A 173 0.34 -14.36 12.03
CA THR A 173 1.18 -15.57 11.96
C THR A 173 2.63 -15.12 11.70
N PRO A 174 3.62 -16.03 11.74
CA PRO A 174 5.01 -15.66 11.39
C PRO A 174 5.18 -15.13 9.95
N LEU A 175 4.24 -15.41 9.04
CA LEU A 175 4.34 -15.02 7.63
C LEU A 175 3.43 -13.84 7.24
N VAL A 176 2.24 -13.75 7.83
CA VAL A 176 1.22 -12.76 7.42
C VAL A 176 0.49 -12.17 8.61
N SER A 177 0.06 -10.91 8.44
CA SER A 177 -0.87 -10.21 9.32
C SER A 177 -2.09 -9.79 8.53
N PHE A 178 -3.27 -10.07 9.05
CA PHE A 178 -4.55 -9.69 8.48
C PHE A 178 -5.29 -8.76 9.42
N PHE A 179 -5.94 -7.74 8.86
CA PHE A 179 -6.71 -6.76 9.61
C PHE A 179 -8.14 -6.72 9.10
N CYS A 180 -9.11 -6.62 10.00
CA CYS A 180 -10.48 -6.27 9.64
C CYS A 180 -11.10 -5.30 10.64
N VAL A 181 -12.07 -4.51 10.18
CA VAL A 181 -12.82 -3.59 11.03
C VAL A 181 -14.22 -4.14 11.20
N GLU A 182 -14.62 -4.35 12.45
CA GLU A 182 -15.93 -4.89 12.80
C GLU A 182 -16.70 -3.93 13.71
N LEU A 183 -18.01 -3.81 13.49
CA LEU A 183 -18.89 -2.97 14.32
C LEU A 183 -19.35 -3.67 15.60
N SER A 184 -18.79 -4.84 15.91
CA SER A 184 -19.07 -5.59 17.12
C SER A 184 -17.80 -6.22 17.67
N ARG A 185 -17.79 -6.45 18.99
CA ARG A 185 -16.73 -7.17 19.71
C ARG A 185 -17.19 -8.58 20.10
N SER A 186 -17.98 -9.21 19.23
CA SER A 186 -18.66 -10.47 19.55
C SER A 186 -17.81 -11.68 19.14
N THR A 187 -18.14 -12.84 19.69
CA THR A 187 -17.64 -14.13 19.21
C THR A 187 -17.82 -14.29 17.70
N ALA A 188 -18.91 -13.78 17.14
CA ALA A 188 -19.18 -13.85 15.71
C ALA A 188 -18.15 -13.05 14.89
N ALA A 189 -17.64 -11.93 15.42
CA ALA A 189 -16.56 -11.18 14.78
C ALA A 189 -15.24 -11.99 14.78
N ALA A 190 -14.93 -12.67 15.90
CA ALA A 190 -13.78 -13.56 15.97
C ALA A 190 -13.92 -14.79 15.05
N GLN A 191 -15.12 -15.35 14.92
CA GLN A 191 -15.43 -16.44 13.97
C GLN A 191 -15.37 -15.97 12.51
N GLY A 192 -15.76 -14.73 12.21
CA GLY A 192 -15.60 -14.15 10.87
C GLY A 192 -14.13 -13.96 10.48
N LEU A 193 -13.27 -13.72 11.46
CA LEU A 193 -11.82 -13.59 11.31
C LEU A 193 -11.13 -14.95 11.18
N LEU A 194 -11.36 -15.86 12.13
CA LEU A 194 -10.63 -17.13 12.27
C LEU A 194 -11.31 -18.33 11.58
N GLY A 195 -12.55 -18.17 11.13
CA GLY A 195 -13.42 -19.27 10.69
C GLY A 195 -14.24 -19.83 11.85
N GLU A 196 -15.44 -20.34 11.55
CA GLU A 196 -16.38 -20.85 12.57
C GLU A 196 -15.81 -22.04 13.36
N ASN A 197 -14.91 -22.82 12.75
CA ASN A 197 -14.33 -24.04 13.30
C ASN A 197 -12.78 -23.99 13.27
N PHE A 198 -12.18 -22.92 13.79
CA PHE A 198 -10.72 -22.85 13.88
C PHE A 198 -10.18 -23.97 14.80
N GLU A 199 -9.41 -24.90 14.23
CA GLU A 199 -8.88 -26.08 14.93
C GLU A 199 -7.47 -25.85 15.53
N GLY A 200 -6.86 -24.68 15.25
CA GLY A 200 -5.52 -24.33 15.71
C GLY A 200 -5.46 -23.73 17.13
N ILE A 201 -4.26 -23.34 17.53
CA ILE A 201 -3.99 -22.64 18.80
C ILE A 201 -4.15 -21.14 18.59
N LEU A 202 -5.07 -20.52 19.33
CA LEU A 202 -5.25 -19.08 19.36
C LEU A 202 -4.52 -18.46 20.55
N ASN A 203 -3.57 -17.56 20.27
CA ASN A 203 -2.95 -16.72 21.29
C ASN A 203 -3.60 -15.34 21.28
N SER A 204 -4.27 -14.96 22.37
CA SER A 204 -4.97 -13.69 22.51
C SER A 204 -4.94 -13.27 23.97
N ASP A 205 -4.86 -11.97 24.23
CA ASP A 205 -4.90 -11.45 25.58
C ASP A 205 -6.34 -11.46 26.13
N ARG A 206 -6.46 -11.54 27.46
CA ARG A 206 -7.75 -11.76 28.11
C ARG A 206 -8.50 -10.44 28.29
N TYR A 207 -9.25 -10.04 27.26
CA TYR A 207 -10.33 -9.09 27.44
C TYR A 207 -11.63 -9.60 26.80
N ASN A 208 -12.33 -10.44 27.57
CA ASN A 208 -13.57 -11.18 27.30
C ASN A 208 -13.46 -12.42 26.38
N ARG A 209 -13.92 -13.55 26.93
CA ARG A 209 -13.75 -14.93 26.45
C ARG A 209 -14.52 -15.21 25.15
N PRO A 210 -13.87 -15.57 24.01
CA PRO A 210 -14.55 -16.30 22.95
C PRO A 210 -14.80 -17.76 23.39
N PRO A 211 -15.98 -18.35 23.12
CA PRO A 211 -16.30 -19.72 23.48
C PRO A 211 -15.77 -20.68 22.39
N ALA A 212 -14.56 -21.16 22.55
CA ALA A 212 -14.12 -22.41 21.96
C ALA A 212 -12.98 -22.99 22.80
N LYS A 213 -12.84 -24.33 22.82
CA LYS A 213 -11.82 -25.07 23.56
C LYS A 213 -10.42 -24.75 23.00
N VAL A 214 -9.86 -23.61 23.39
CA VAL A 214 -8.47 -23.26 23.14
C VAL A 214 -7.65 -23.78 24.32
N LEU A 215 -6.73 -24.71 24.04
CA LEU A 215 -5.69 -25.10 24.99
C LEU A 215 -4.73 -23.92 25.15
N PHE A 216 -4.89 -23.17 26.23
CA PHE A 216 -4.02 -22.05 26.58
C PHE A 216 -2.68 -22.57 27.08
N SER A 217 -1.64 -22.55 26.25
CA SER A 217 -0.26 -22.60 26.75
C SER A 217 0.12 -21.23 27.31
N HIS A 218 0.29 -21.17 28.63
CA HIS A 218 0.86 -20.00 29.31
C HIS A 218 2.29 -19.76 28.84
N LEU A 219 2.61 -18.54 28.45
CA LEU A 219 3.96 -18.02 28.67
C LEU A 219 3.90 -16.52 28.96
N MET A 220 3.94 -16.19 30.24
CA MET A 220 4.40 -14.89 30.72
C MET A 220 5.89 -14.79 30.40
N ILE A 221 6.34 -13.78 29.65
CA ILE A 221 7.68 -13.20 29.82
C ILE A 221 7.62 -11.69 29.49
N ALA A 222 7.91 -10.90 30.53
CA ALA A 222 8.44 -9.52 30.63
C ALA A 222 7.93 -8.42 29.69
#